data_AF-A0A969FK24-F1
#
_entry.id   AF-A0A969FK24-F1
#
_cell.length_a   1.000
_cell.length_b   1.000
_cell.length_c   1.000
_cell.angle_alpha   90.00
_cell.angle_beta   90.00
_cell.angle_gamma   90.00
#
_symmetry.space_group_name_H-M   'P 1'
#
loop_
_entity.id
_entity.type
_entity.pdbx_description
1 polymer ?
#
loop_
_entity_poly.entity_id
_entity_poly.type
_entity_poly.pdbx_seq_one_letter_code
_entity_poly.pdbx_strand_id
1 'polypeptide(L)'
;MKIMDEIQFELILESIMQRLNQFIQTNGKFKNSKLFEEAVRDQLAKEGLDIDRNSKAQAFPDIAIGQFGVEVKFTEKDNWRSVANSISEGQRVSGIEKVYLVYGKMGGVPEVRWGIYGDCVVHVRTSHRLRFEVSMDSPKSLFDELGITYENFRQLSDREKMVYMRKYAKNRQKPGEYIWWLE
;
A
#
# COMPACT_ATOMS: atom_id res chain seq x y z
N MET A 1 26.23 -11.91 4.67
CA MET A 1 24.97 -11.32 5.18
C MET A 1 23.86 -12.27 4.77
N LYS A 2 23.10 -12.82 5.73
CA LYS A 2 21.99 -13.73 5.38
C LYS A 2 20.94 -12.88 4.66
N ILE A 3 20.62 -13.21 3.42
CA ILE A 3 19.52 -12.54 2.69
C ILE A 3 18.25 -12.81 3.50
N MET A 4 17.56 -11.74 3.89
CA MET A 4 16.28 -11.85 4.59
C MET A 4 15.26 -12.37 3.60
N ASP A 5 14.65 -13.51 3.91
CA ASP A 5 13.59 -14.08 3.08
C ASP A 5 12.22 -13.46 3.39
N GLU A 6 11.23 -13.81 2.58
CA GLU A 6 9.88 -13.30 2.68
C GLU A 6 9.23 -13.62 4.04
N ILE A 7 9.37 -14.86 4.51
CA ILE A 7 8.77 -15.34 5.76
C ILE A 7 9.38 -14.58 6.95
N GLN A 8 10.70 -14.39 6.95
CA GLN A 8 11.39 -13.61 7.96
C GLN A 8 10.90 -12.16 8.01
N PHE A 9 10.71 -11.55 6.84
CA PHE A 9 10.21 -10.18 6.79
C PHE A 9 8.76 -10.06 7.26
N GLU A 10 7.89 -11.00 6.90
CA GLU A 10 6.49 -11.05 7.36
C GLU A 10 6.42 -11.26 8.89
N LEU A 11 7.28 -12.10 9.47
CA LEU A 11 7.37 -12.24 10.93
C LEU A 11 7.83 -10.96 11.62
N ILE A 12 8.73 -10.20 11.00
CA ILE A 12 9.14 -8.87 11.48
C ILE A 12 7.95 -7.90 11.45
N LEU A 13 7.21 -7.83 10.34
CA LEU A 13 6.03 -6.97 10.22
C LEU A 13 4.98 -7.31 11.28
N GLU A 14 4.71 -8.59 11.51
CA GLU A 14 3.78 -9.06 12.53
C GLU A 14 4.20 -8.59 13.94
N SER A 15 5.47 -8.78 14.29
CA SER A 15 6.03 -8.32 15.57
C SER A 15 5.95 -6.80 15.73
N ILE A 16 6.20 -6.04 14.66
CA ILE A 16 6.06 -4.58 14.65
C ILE A 16 4.60 -4.17 14.87
N MET A 17 3.64 -4.81 14.20
CA MET A 17 2.21 -4.50 14.38
C MET A 17 1.77 -4.76 15.81
N GLN A 18 2.21 -5.85 16.43
CA GLN A 18 1.90 -6.14 17.84
C GLN A 18 2.40 -5.03 18.76
N ARG A 19 3.65 -4.55 18.57
CA ARG A 19 4.21 -3.46 19.37
C ARG A 19 3.53 -2.11 19.13
N LEU A 20 3.17 -1.80 17.89
CA LEU A 20 2.44 -0.56 17.57
C LEU A 20 1.02 -0.57 18.14
N ASN A 21 0.32 -1.70 18.07
CA ASN A 21 -0.99 -1.87 18.69
C ASN A 21 -0.92 -1.76 20.21
N GLN A 22 0.08 -2.40 20.84
CA GLN A 22 0.32 -2.26 22.27
C GLN A 22 0.58 -0.81 22.67
N PHE A 23 1.42 -0.10 21.90
CA PHE A 23 1.70 1.32 22.12
C PHE A 23 0.42 2.17 22.04
N ILE A 24 -0.45 1.94 21.06
CA ILE A 24 -1.69 2.72 20.94
C ILE A 24 -2.61 2.49 22.15
N GLN A 25 -2.65 1.26 22.68
CA GLN A 25 -3.43 0.92 23.86
C GLN A 25 -2.88 1.60 25.14
N THR A 26 -1.56 1.73 25.28
CA THR A 26 -0.92 2.25 26.49
C THR A 26 -0.67 3.75 26.47
N ASN A 27 -0.34 4.31 25.30
CA ASN A 27 0.13 5.69 25.14
C ASN A 27 -0.84 6.58 24.35
N GLY A 28 -1.92 5.99 23.82
CA GLY A 28 -2.92 6.68 23.02
C GLY A 28 -2.62 6.66 21.51
N LYS A 29 -3.55 7.21 20.74
CA LYS A 29 -3.56 7.15 19.27
C LYS A 29 -2.49 8.05 18.65
N PHE A 30 -1.96 7.63 17.50
CA PHE A 30 -1.16 8.52 16.66
C PHE A 30 -2.02 9.67 16.13
N LYS A 31 -1.47 10.89 16.13
CA LYS A 31 -2.22 12.13 15.81
C LYS A 31 -2.22 12.51 14.33
N ASN A 32 -1.31 11.94 13.53
CA ASN A 32 -1.22 12.22 12.11
C ASN A 32 -0.38 11.14 11.40
N SER A 33 -0.44 11.15 10.07
CA SER A 33 0.27 10.20 9.22
C SER A 33 1.78 10.24 9.40
N LYS A 34 2.36 11.44 9.58
CA LYS A 34 3.81 11.60 9.75
C LYS A 34 4.32 10.89 11.01
N LEU A 35 3.67 11.13 12.15
CA LEU A 35 4.03 10.47 13.42
C LEU A 35 3.87 8.95 13.35
N PHE A 36 2.84 8.47 12.64
CA PHE A 36 2.63 7.04 12.43
C PHE A 36 3.73 6.43 11.54
N GLU A 37 4.06 7.07 10.41
CA GLU A 37 5.12 6.62 9.52
C GLU A 37 6.49 6.61 10.20
N GLU A 38 6.82 7.67 10.96
CA GLU A 38 8.04 7.73 11.78
C GLU A 38 8.10 6.57 12.79
N ALA A 39 6.98 6.25 13.44
CA ALA A 39 6.91 5.11 14.35
C ALA A 39 7.13 3.77 13.64
N VAL A 40 6.59 3.58 12.43
CA VAL A 40 6.86 2.39 11.61
C VAL A 40 8.34 2.29 11.25
N ARG A 41 8.95 3.40 10.78
CA ARG A 41 10.40 3.46 10.47
C ARG A 41 11.26 3.13 11.69
N ASP A 42 10.92 3.67 12.85
CA ASP A 42 11.67 3.43 14.09
C ASP A 42 11.54 1.98 14.56
N GLN A 43 10.37 1.35 14.41
CA GLN A 43 10.20 -0.06 14.75
C GLN A 43 10.96 -0.99 13.78
N LEU A 44 11.00 -0.67 12.49
CA LEU A 44 11.81 -1.39 11.51
C LEU A 44 13.32 -1.24 11.80
N ALA A 45 13.78 -0.04 12.13
CA ALA A 45 15.19 0.19 12.47
C ALA A 45 15.62 -0.58 13.74
N LYS A 46 14.72 -0.79 14.70
CA LYS A 46 14.99 -1.59 15.91
C LYS A 46 15.23 -3.08 15.61
N GLU A 47 14.77 -3.57 14.46
CA GLU A 47 15.03 -4.95 14.00
C GLU A 47 16.42 -5.08 13.33
N GLY A 48 17.24 -4.01 13.36
CA GLY A 48 18.56 -3.99 12.74
C GLY A 48 18.52 -3.85 11.21
N LEU A 49 17.37 -3.46 10.66
CA LEU A 49 17.19 -3.20 9.23
C LEU A 49 17.78 -1.83 8.86
N ASP A 50 18.51 -1.78 7.75
CA ASP A 50 19.03 -0.53 7.19
C ASP A 50 17.89 0.24 6.51
N ILE A 51 17.45 1.32 7.17
CA ILE A 51 16.32 2.14 6.70
C ILE A 51 16.86 3.42 6.09
N ASP A 52 16.63 3.61 4.79
CA ASP A 52 16.90 4.90 4.15
C ASP A 52 15.93 5.96 4.69
N ARG A 53 16.46 6.85 5.53
CA ARG A 53 15.74 7.99 6.11
C ARG A 53 15.74 9.22 5.19
N ASN A 54 16.48 9.18 4.08
CA ASN A 54 16.56 10.24 3.09
C ASN A 54 15.68 9.94 1.85
N SER A 55 14.72 9.01 1.97
CA SER A 55 13.79 8.67 0.90
C SER A 55 13.18 9.93 0.30
N LYS A 56 13.31 10.08 -1.03
CA LYS A 56 12.77 11.23 -1.75
C LYS A 56 11.28 11.39 -1.44
N ALA A 57 10.84 12.64 -1.26
CA ALA A 57 9.41 12.92 -1.22
C ALA A 57 8.74 12.31 -2.46
N GLN A 58 7.64 11.58 -2.26
CA GLN A 58 6.88 10.88 -3.31
C GLN A 58 7.52 9.58 -3.85
N ALA A 59 8.59 9.06 -3.25
CA ALA A 59 9.07 7.72 -3.57
C ALA A 59 7.98 6.66 -3.30
N PHE A 60 7.98 5.59 -4.09
CA PHE A 60 7.12 4.44 -3.85
C PHE A 60 7.95 3.16 -3.82
N PRO A 61 7.81 2.28 -2.82
CA PRO A 61 7.06 2.46 -1.56
C PRO A 61 7.64 3.59 -0.68
N ASP A 62 6.91 3.98 0.36
CA ASP A 62 7.37 4.97 1.34
C ASP A 62 8.69 4.56 2.04
N ILE A 63 8.88 3.26 2.32
CA ILE A 63 10.06 2.71 2.99
C ILE A 63 10.62 1.54 2.16
N ALA A 64 11.92 1.59 1.83
CA ALA A 64 12.64 0.54 1.09
C ALA A 64 13.60 -0.21 2.01
N ILE A 65 13.57 -1.55 1.97
CA ILE A 65 14.35 -2.46 2.84
C ILE A 65 14.82 -3.66 2.01
N GLY A 66 16.04 -3.59 1.47
CA GLY A 66 16.54 -4.62 0.55
C GLY A 66 15.60 -4.79 -0.65
N GLN A 67 15.06 -5.99 -0.85
CA GLN A 67 14.08 -6.28 -1.91
C GLN A 67 12.62 -6.03 -1.50
N PHE A 68 12.37 -5.62 -0.26
CA PHE A 68 11.02 -5.41 0.28
C PHE A 68 10.69 -3.92 0.43
N GLY A 69 9.41 -3.63 0.21
CA GLY A 69 8.83 -2.32 0.34
C GLY A 69 7.75 -2.25 1.41
N VAL A 70 7.65 -1.14 2.13
CA VAL A 70 6.52 -0.84 3.00
C VAL A 70 5.89 0.48 2.56
N GLU A 71 4.67 0.39 2.02
CA GLU A 71 3.78 1.53 1.81
C GLU A 71 3.01 1.79 3.10
N VAL A 72 3.00 3.03 3.57
CA VAL A 72 2.34 3.41 4.81
C VAL A 72 1.05 4.17 4.51
N LYS A 73 -0.03 3.78 5.19
CA LYS A 73 -1.31 4.49 5.16
C LYS A 73 -1.81 4.77 6.56
N PHE A 74 -2.54 5.87 6.67
CA PHE A 74 -3.05 6.36 7.93
C PHE A 74 -4.43 6.98 7.74
N THR A 75 -5.31 6.80 8.72
CA THR A 75 -6.62 7.47 8.75
C THR A 75 -7.08 7.69 10.17
N GLU A 76 -7.69 8.85 10.44
CA GLU A 76 -8.40 9.13 11.70
C GLU A 76 -9.86 8.69 11.65
N LYS A 77 -10.35 8.27 10.48
CA LYS A 77 -11.70 7.75 10.29
C LYS A 77 -11.75 6.27 10.64
N ASP A 78 -12.95 5.78 10.96
CA ASP A 78 -13.18 4.36 11.23
C ASP A 78 -13.41 3.59 9.92
N ASN A 79 -12.38 3.54 9.08
CA ASN A 79 -12.36 2.71 7.88
C ASN A 79 -10.94 2.27 7.56
N TRP A 80 -10.84 1.23 6.74
CA TRP A 80 -9.58 0.73 6.23
C TRP A 80 -9.37 1.07 4.77
N ARG A 81 -9.89 2.21 4.27
CA ARG A 81 -9.90 2.51 2.84
C ARG A 81 -9.21 3.84 2.55
N SER A 82 -8.22 3.83 1.68
CA SER A 82 -7.51 5.05 1.28
C SER A 82 -7.00 5.00 -0.15
N VAL A 83 -6.73 6.19 -0.68
CA VAL A 83 -6.04 6.36 -1.96
C VAL A 83 -4.57 5.98 -1.78
N ALA A 84 -4.05 5.18 -2.70
CA ALA A 84 -2.65 4.79 -2.75
C ALA A 84 -1.96 5.42 -3.97
N ASN A 85 -0.88 4.79 -4.42
CA ASN A 85 -0.03 5.33 -5.48
C ASN A 85 -0.73 5.33 -6.86
N SER A 86 -0.15 6.04 -7.84
CA SER A 86 -0.60 5.97 -9.23
C SER A 86 -0.34 4.59 -9.83
N ILE A 87 -1.18 4.16 -10.77
CA ILE A 87 -1.02 2.86 -11.46
C ILE A 87 0.30 2.75 -12.22
N SER A 88 0.87 3.90 -12.61
CA SER A 88 2.14 3.97 -13.32
C SER A 88 3.34 3.75 -12.40
N GLU A 89 3.19 3.97 -11.09
CA GLU A 89 4.27 3.89 -10.10
C GLU A 89 5.54 4.66 -10.48
N GLY A 90 5.39 5.83 -11.12
CA GLY A 90 6.50 6.53 -11.80
C GLY A 90 7.66 6.98 -10.90
N GLN A 91 7.55 6.86 -9.58
CA GLN A 91 8.63 7.12 -8.61
C GLN A 91 9.02 5.85 -7.83
N ARG A 92 8.88 4.68 -8.45
CA ARG A 92 9.22 3.40 -7.81
C ARG A 92 10.71 3.33 -7.48
N VAL A 93 11.04 2.92 -6.27
CA VAL A 93 12.41 2.63 -5.82
C VAL A 93 12.91 1.37 -6.54
N SER A 94 14.11 1.45 -7.12
CA SER A 94 14.73 0.33 -7.83
C SER A 94 15.10 -0.81 -6.87
N GLY A 95 14.95 -2.06 -7.32
CA GLY A 95 15.32 -3.24 -6.54
C GLY A 95 14.23 -3.77 -5.61
N ILE A 96 13.09 -3.08 -5.51
CA ILE A 96 11.94 -3.56 -4.72
C ILE A 96 11.14 -4.57 -5.52
N GLU A 97 11.15 -5.81 -5.04
CA GLU A 97 10.45 -6.96 -5.63
C GLU A 97 9.04 -7.11 -5.07
N LYS A 98 8.86 -6.99 -3.75
CA LYS A 98 7.56 -7.19 -3.08
C LYS A 98 7.23 -6.01 -2.17
N VAL A 99 5.99 -5.53 -2.20
CA VAL A 99 5.52 -4.40 -1.39
C VAL A 99 4.44 -4.86 -0.43
N TYR A 100 4.54 -4.39 0.81
CA TYR A 100 3.55 -4.58 1.85
C TYR A 100 2.89 -3.24 2.18
N LEU A 101 1.61 -3.28 2.52
CA LEU A 101 0.87 -2.16 3.04
C LEU A 101 0.87 -2.24 4.57
N VAL A 102 1.32 -1.21 5.26
CA VAL A 102 1.11 -1.01 6.69
C VAL A 102 0.10 0.12 6.87
N TYR A 103 -1.05 -0.19 7.47
CA TYR A 103 -2.16 0.74 7.62
C TYR A 103 -2.47 0.94 9.11
N GLY A 104 -2.39 2.19 9.58
CA GLY A 104 -2.91 2.61 10.88
C GLY A 104 -4.30 3.26 10.77
N LYS A 105 -5.31 2.65 11.38
CA LYS A 105 -6.66 3.23 11.54
C LYS A 105 -6.83 3.71 12.97
N MET A 106 -7.02 5.02 13.16
CA MET A 106 -7.18 5.64 14.49
C MET A 106 -8.65 5.96 14.83
N GLY A 107 -9.56 5.90 13.86
CA GLY A 107 -11.00 6.00 14.12
C GLY A 107 -11.58 4.72 14.72
N GLY A 108 -12.71 4.85 15.42
CA GLY A 108 -13.33 3.73 16.13
C GLY A 108 -12.37 3.11 17.15
N VAL A 109 -12.26 1.78 17.12
CA VAL A 109 -11.22 1.01 17.83
C VAL A 109 -9.91 1.15 17.04
N PRO A 110 -8.89 1.83 17.59
CA PRO A 110 -7.62 2.02 16.90
C PRO A 110 -6.88 0.71 16.71
N GLU A 111 -6.29 0.54 15.54
CA GLU A 111 -5.57 -0.67 15.18
C GLU A 111 -4.56 -0.38 14.08
N VAL A 112 -3.50 -1.18 14.04
CA VAL A 112 -2.53 -1.22 12.95
C VAL A 112 -2.49 -2.63 12.38
N ARG A 113 -2.58 -2.73 11.05
CA ARG A 113 -2.52 -3.99 10.31
C ARG A 113 -1.50 -3.90 9.19
N TRP A 114 -1.08 -5.06 8.71
CA TRP A 114 -0.28 -5.19 7.49
C TRP A 114 -0.93 -6.17 6.50
N GLY A 115 -0.54 -6.08 5.24
CA GLY A 115 -0.95 -7.01 4.18
C GLY A 115 -0.06 -6.89 2.94
N ILE A 116 -0.16 -7.85 2.02
CA ILE A 116 0.52 -7.77 0.72
C ILE A 116 -0.15 -6.66 -0.10
N TYR A 117 0.63 -5.71 -0.61
CA TYR A 117 0.10 -4.49 -1.23
C TYR A 117 -0.87 -4.79 -2.37
N GLY A 118 -0.51 -5.72 -3.27
CA GLY A 118 -1.35 -6.13 -4.39
C GLY A 118 -2.72 -6.63 -3.95
N ASP A 119 -2.76 -7.46 -2.91
CA ASP A 119 -4.00 -8.04 -2.38
C ASP A 119 -4.88 -6.96 -1.73
N CYS A 120 -4.25 -5.93 -1.17
CA CYS A 120 -4.94 -4.78 -0.61
C CYS A 120 -5.47 -3.80 -1.66
N VAL A 121 -5.06 -3.85 -2.94
CA VAL A 121 -5.60 -2.94 -3.97
C VAL A 121 -7.00 -3.40 -4.36
N VAL A 122 -8.01 -2.55 -4.21
CA VAL A 122 -9.42 -2.92 -4.39
C VAL A 122 -10.10 -2.17 -5.53
N HIS A 123 -9.57 -1.01 -5.91
CA HIS A 123 -10.18 -0.17 -6.92
C HIS A 123 -9.16 0.73 -7.60
N VAL A 124 -9.58 1.33 -8.72
CA VAL A 124 -8.89 2.46 -9.34
C VAL A 124 -9.83 3.66 -9.34
N ARG A 125 -9.35 4.79 -8.85
CA ARG A 125 -10.10 6.05 -8.84
C ARG A 125 -9.43 7.10 -9.71
N THR A 126 -10.25 8.05 -10.14
CA THR A 126 -9.85 9.08 -11.10
C THR A 126 -9.95 10.45 -10.47
N SER A 127 -8.81 11.13 -10.39
CA SER A 127 -8.75 12.55 -10.06
C SER A 127 -8.05 13.31 -11.18
N HIS A 128 -6.71 13.27 -11.22
CA HIS A 128 -5.87 13.85 -12.28
C HIS A 128 -4.97 12.82 -12.96
N ARG A 129 -4.73 11.69 -12.29
CA ARG A 129 -4.10 10.47 -12.79
C ARG A 129 -4.86 9.29 -12.20
N LEU A 130 -4.84 8.14 -12.86
CA LEU A 130 -5.39 6.91 -12.30
C LEU A 130 -4.58 6.51 -11.06
N ARG A 131 -5.26 6.36 -9.92
CA ARG A 131 -4.66 5.94 -8.66
C ARG A 131 -5.34 4.70 -8.14
N PHE A 132 -4.55 3.82 -7.57
CA PHE A 132 -5.09 2.72 -6.80
C PHE A 132 -5.79 3.23 -5.57
N GLU A 133 -6.74 2.44 -5.12
CA GLU A 133 -7.33 2.55 -3.82
C GLU A 133 -7.13 1.22 -3.12
N VAL A 134 -6.71 1.29 -1.86
CA VAL A 134 -6.40 0.12 -1.05
C VAL A 134 -7.43 -0.07 0.06
N SER A 135 -7.67 -1.32 0.44
CA SER A 135 -8.38 -1.64 1.66
C SER A 135 -7.90 -2.91 2.36
N MET A 136 -7.88 -2.88 3.69
CA MET A 136 -7.58 -4.07 4.51
C MET A 136 -8.77 -5.02 4.70
N ASP A 137 -10.00 -4.59 4.37
CA ASP A 137 -11.21 -5.38 4.62
C ASP A 137 -11.74 -6.13 3.38
N SER A 138 -11.08 -5.97 2.23
CA SER A 138 -11.61 -6.55 1.00
C SER A 138 -11.24 -8.02 0.85
N PRO A 139 -12.20 -8.91 0.57
CA PRO A 139 -11.92 -10.32 0.34
C PRO A 139 -11.33 -10.60 -1.05
N LYS A 140 -11.35 -9.61 -1.95
CA LYS A 140 -10.82 -9.69 -3.31
C LYS A 140 -10.05 -8.43 -3.67
N SER A 141 -8.97 -8.62 -4.41
CA SER A 141 -8.22 -7.54 -5.01
C SER A 141 -8.80 -7.14 -6.36
N LEU A 142 -8.46 -5.93 -6.81
CA LEU A 142 -8.63 -5.47 -8.18
C LEU A 142 -8.00 -6.46 -9.17
N PHE A 143 -6.86 -7.03 -8.80
CA PHE A 143 -6.07 -7.94 -9.63
C PHE A 143 -6.77 -9.27 -9.86
N ASP A 144 -7.55 -9.77 -8.88
CA ASP A 144 -8.44 -10.91 -9.06
C ASP A 144 -9.53 -10.62 -10.11
N GLU A 145 -10.12 -9.42 -10.07
CA GLU A 145 -11.12 -9.01 -11.08
C GLU A 145 -10.51 -8.82 -12.47
N LEU A 146 -9.25 -8.39 -12.55
CA LEU A 146 -8.53 -8.20 -13.81
C LEU A 146 -8.00 -9.52 -14.40
N GLY A 147 -7.87 -10.57 -13.60
CA GLY A 147 -7.28 -11.84 -14.00
C GLY A 147 -5.77 -11.76 -14.23
N ILE A 148 -5.07 -10.88 -13.50
CA ILE A 148 -3.61 -10.70 -13.55
C ILE A 148 -3.11 -10.37 -12.16
N THR A 149 -1.93 -10.85 -11.75
CA THR A 149 -1.32 -10.48 -10.46
C THR A 149 -0.82 -9.03 -10.46
N TYR A 150 -0.72 -8.43 -9.28
CA TYR A 150 -0.07 -7.11 -9.13
C TYR A 150 1.36 -7.11 -9.69
N GLU A 151 2.13 -8.16 -9.41
CA GLU A 151 3.53 -8.26 -9.83
C GLU A 151 3.71 -8.29 -11.35
N ASN A 152 2.79 -8.93 -12.07
CA ASN A 152 2.77 -8.90 -13.53
C ASN A 152 2.21 -7.57 -14.05
N PHE A 153 1.16 -7.04 -13.42
CA PHE A 153 0.55 -5.78 -13.81
C PHE A 153 1.53 -4.60 -13.73
N ARG A 154 2.34 -4.51 -12.66
CA ARG A 154 3.24 -3.37 -12.47
C ARG A 154 4.33 -3.27 -13.55
N GLN A 155 4.69 -4.39 -14.17
CA GLN A 155 5.71 -4.49 -15.22
C GLN A 155 5.19 -4.05 -16.60
N LEU A 156 3.88 -3.96 -16.77
CA LEU A 156 3.26 -3.50 -18.01
C LEU A 156 3.61 -2.03 -18.29
N SER A 157 3.70 -1.69 -19.57
CA SER A 157 3.75 -0.29 -20.00
C SER A 157 2.47 0.45 -19.62
N ASP A 158 2.53 1.78 -19.50
CA ASP A 158 1.33 2.59 -19.21
C ASP A 158 0.19 2.32 -20.23
N ARG A 159 0.53 2.08 -21.49
CA ARG A 159 -0.45 1.73 -22.54
C ARG A 159 -1.14 0.40 -22.25
N GLU A 160 -0.41 -0.63 -21.86
CA GLU A 160 -0.96 -1.95 -21.52
C GLU A 160 -1.79 -1.90 -20.23
N LYS A 161 -1.32 -1.17 -19.22
CA LYS A 161 -2.10 -0.91 -17.98
C LYS A 161 -3.45 -0.29 -18.31
N MET A 162 -3.50 0.67 -19.24
CA MET A 162 -4.76 1.30 -19.65
C MET A 162 -5.75 0.31 -20.30
N VAL A 163 -5.29 -0.74 -20.99
CA VAL A 163 -6.18 -1.78 -21.53
C VAL A 163 -6.98 -2.46 -20.41
N TYR A 164 -6.30 -2.84 -19.33
CA TYR A 164 -6.95 -3.41 -18.14
C TYR A 164 -7.89 -2.42 -17.46
N MET A 165 -7.45 -1.17 -17.26
CA MET A 165 -8.26 -0.14 -16.59
C MET A 165 -9.52 0.21 -17.37
N ARG A 166 -9.45 0.26 -18.71
CA ARG A 166 -10.64 0.48 -19.56
C ARG A 166 -11.61 -0.68 -19.49
N LYS A 167 -11.11 -1.93 -19.54
CA LYS A 167 -11.95 -3.13 -19.39
C LYS A 167 -12.66 -3.12 -18.03
N TYR A 168 -11.92 -2.83 -16.97
CA TYR A 168 -12.44 -2.71 -15.61
C TYR A 168 -13.53 -1.64 -15.48
N ALA A 169 -13.27 -0.45 -16.01
CA ALA A 169 -14.22 0.66 -15.97
C ALA A 169 -15.50 0.36 -16.77
N LYS A 170 -15.40 -0.22 -17.98
CA LYS A 170 -16.57 -0.59 -18.80
C LYS A 170 -17.51 -1.57 -18.09
N ASN A 171 -16.96 -2.55 -17.37
CA ASN A 171 -17.77 -3.53 -16.64
C ASN A 171 -18.54 -2.92 -15.45
N ARG A 172 -18.16 -1.73 -15.00
CA ARG A 172 -18.73 -1.03 -13.84
C ARG A 172 -19.51 0.22 -14.21
N GLN A 173 -19.48 0.62 -15.47
CA GLN A 173 -20.11 1.82 -15.98
C GLN A 173 -21.62 1.72 -15.79
N LYS A 174 -22.20 2.68 -15.08
CA LYS A 174 -23.66 2.79 -14.99
C LYS A 174 -24.21 3.34 -16.31
N PRO A 175 -25.45 2.97 -16.69
CA PRO A 175 -26.10 3.58 -17.85
C PRO A 175 -26.08 5.11 -17.76
N GLY A 176 -25.49 5.78 -18.75
CA GLY A 176 -25.40 7.24 -18.82
C GLY A 176 -24.15 7.88 -18.19
N GLU A 177 -23.23 7.11 -17.60
CA GLU A 177 -21.98 7.63 -17.04
C GLU A 177 -20.93 7.85 -18.14
N TYR A 178 -20.40 9.07 -18.32
CA TYR A 178 -19.30 9.34 -19.27
C TYR A 178 -17.95 9.21 -18.58
N ILE A 179 -17.08 8.35 -19.12
CA ILE A 179 -15.74 8.09 -18.61
C ILE A 179 -14.73 8.47 -19.69
N TRP A 180 -14.11 9.65 -19.57
CA TRP A 180 -13.32 10.28 -20.64
C TRP A 180 -12.02 9.54 -21.04
N TRP A 181 -11.50 8.63 -20.20
CA TRP A 181 -10.31 7.80 -20.53
C TRP A 181 -10.65 6.43 -21.15
N LEU A 182 -11.92 6.16 -21.47
CA LEU A 182 -12.35 4.93 -22.15
C LEU A 182 -12.06 4.90 -23.65
N GLU A 183 -11.76 6.06 -24.24
CA GLU A 183 -11.38 6.25 -25.65
C GLU A 183 -9.92 5.82 -25.88
#